data_AF-A0A246QEK7-F1
#
_entry.id   AF-A0A246QEK7-F1
#
_cell.length_a   1.000
_cell.length_b   1.000
_cell.length_c   1.000
_cell.angle_alpha   90.00
_cell.angle_beta   90.00
_cell.angle_gamma   90.00
#
_symmetry.space_group_name_H-M   'P 1'
#
loop_
_entity.id
_entity.type
_entity.pdbx_description
1 polymer ?
#
loop_
_entity_poly.entity_id
_entity_poly.type
_entity_poly.pdbx_seq_one_letter_code
_entity_poly.pdbx_strand_id
1 'polypeptide(L)'
;MTGAVTPFRLADVPAQPWKNGGGTTREIACWPPGASVQDFLWRISVARIDAAGPFSRFADVDRVITLLSGAGVMLRGGFPAQTHALTETLLPFAFPGDVDVDCVLQGGASEDFNVMSRRGAVRARVTVIWQAGELPAASHGLLLAVGGGWEVHDAGTQVAGIHAATQASGIHADPGGDGACHSLAPDAGLWWAQTSQAWRVKPAADNGSGLIAVSFDISAVPHPTGGDGHAPQPKSA
;
A
#
# COMPACT_ATOMS: atom_id res chain seq x y z
N MET A 1 4.73 10.90 -19.31
CA MET A 1 5.22 9.51 -19.21
C MET A 1 4.08 8.71 -18.60
N THR A 2 3.53 7.73 -19.32
CA THR A 2 2.52 6.82 -18.78
C THR A 2 3.13 6.05 -17.60
N GLY A 3 2.48 6.07 -16.42
CA GLY A 3 2.97 5.36 -15.24
C GLY A 3 3.09 3.86 -15.54
N ALA A 4 4.24 3.27 -15.22
CA ALA A 4 4.51 1.85 -15.46
C ALA A 4 4.16 1.03 -14.21
N VAL A 5 3.71 -0.21 -14.43
CA VAL A 5 3.63 -1.23 -13.37
C VAL A 5 5.03 -1.76 -13.12
N THR A 6 5.47 -1.75 -11.87
CA THR A 6 6.82 -2.13 -11.46
C THR A 6 6.77 -3.45 -10.67
N PRO A 7 7.36 -4.54 -11.18
CA PRO A 7 7.46 -5.79 -10.45
C PRO A 7 8.58 -5.72 -9.39
N PHE A 8 8.41 -6.48 -8.31
CA PHE A 8 9.44 -6.65 -7.28
C PHE A 8 9.38 -8.06 -6.68
N ARG A 9 10.49 -8.48 -6.07
CA ARG A 9 10.56 -9.61 -5.13
C ARG A 9 11.10 -9.09 -3.81
N LEU A 10 10.51 -9.46 -2.69
CA LEU A 10 10.92 -8.95 -1.37
C LEU A 10 12.39 -9.24 -1.07
N ALA A 11 12.90 -10.41 -1.50
CA ALA A 11 14.31 -10.77 -1.33
C ALA A 11 15.29 -9.79 -1.98
N ASP A 12 14.88 -9.19 -3.10
CA ASP A 12 15.69 -8.26 -3.90
C ASP A 12 15.61 -6.80 -3.40
N VAL A 13 14.61 -6.48 -2.56
CA VAL A 13 14.45 -5.15 -1.96
C VAL A 13 15.44 -4.98 -0.81
N PRO A 14 16.41 -4.05 -0.85
CA PRO A 14 17.44 -3.94 0.19
C PRO A 14 16.87 -3.75 1.59
N ALA A 15 17.39 -4.51 2.56
CA ALA A 15 17.07 -4.35 3.97
C ALA A 15 17.93 -3.25 4.60
N GLN A 16 17.27 -2.29 5.25
CA GLN A 16 17.92 -1.21 5.98
C GLN A 16 17.78 -1.45 7.49
N PRO A 17 18.89 -1.64 8.23
CA PRO A 17 18.85 -1.77 9.67
C PRO A 17 18.30 -0.53 10.36
N TRP A 18 17.52 -0.73 11.41
CA TRP A 18 17.08 0.36 12.27
C TRP A 18 18.23 0.88 13.12
N LYS A 19 18.21 2.18 13.42
CA LYS A 19 19.25 2.84 14.25
C LYS A 19 19.38 2.21 15.64
N ASN A 20 18.29 1.69 16.20
CA ASN A 20 18.26 1.05 17.51
C ASN A 20 18.65 -0.44 17.46
N GLY A 21 18.93 -1.00 16.27
CA GLY A 21 19.25 -2.42 16.09
C GLY A 21 18.08 -3.39 16.32
N GLY A 22 16.86 -2.90 16.53
CA GLY A 22 15.70 -3.74 16.87
C GLY A 22 15.04 -4.43 15.67
N GLY A 23 15.59 -4.28 14.46
CA GLY A 23 14.99 -4.80 13.25
C GLY A 23 15.55 -4.19 11.97
N THR A 24 14.87 -4.47 10.87
CA THR A 24 15.18 -3.94 9.54
C THR A 24 13.91 -3.53 8.79
N THR A 25 14.05 -2.67 7.78
CA THR A 25 12.98 -2.34 6.85
C THR A 25 13.42 -2.56 5.41
N ARG A 26 12.59 -3.24 4.63
CA ARG A 26 12.66 -3.31 3.17
C ARG A 26 11.61 -2.37 2.60
N GLU A 27 12.04 -1.22 2.09
CA GLU A 27 11.13 -0.26 1.47
C GLU A 27 10.80 -0.70 0.04
N ILE A 28 9.54 -1.06 -0.21
CA ILE A 28 9.12 -1.54 -1.53
C ILE A 28 8.86 -0.36 -2.47
N ALA A 29 8.13 0.64 -1.99
CA ALA A 29 7.79 1.83 -2.75
C ALA A 29 7.49 3.01 -1.83
N CYS A 30 7.85 4.20 -2.29
CA CYS A 30 7.57 5.49 -1.64
C CYS A 30 7.16 6.49 -2.72
N TRP A 31 6.12 7.28 -2.45
CA TRP A 31 5.60 8.26 -3.40
C TRP A 31 5.47 9.67 -2.79
N PRO A 32 5.93 10.72 -3.49
CA PRO A 32 6.68 10.66 -4.75
C PRO A 32 8.07 10.01 -4.58
N PRO A 33 8.71 9.53 -5.66
CA PRO A 33 10.02 8.88 -5.56
C PRO A 33 11.04 9.85 -4.96
N GLY A 34 11.83 9.38 -3.99
CA GLY A 34 12.82 10.21 -3.28
C GLY A 34 12.23 11.10 -2.18
N ALA A 35 10.92 11.03 -1.90
CA ALA A 35 10.33 11.73 -0.77
C ALA A 35 10.98 11.31 0.55
N SER A 36 11.19 12.28 1.44
CA SER A 36 11.65 12.00 2.80
C SER A 36 10.53 11.39 3.64
N VAL A 37 10.87 10.93 4.85
CA VAL A 37 9.88 10.50 5.86
C VAL A 37 8.86 11.57 6.21
N GLN A 38 9.13 12.86 5.91
CA GLN A 38 8.21 13.97 6.17
C GLN A 38 7.32 14.30 4.97
N ASP A 39 7.74 13.95 3.75
CA ASP A 39 7.13 14.48 2.52
C ASP A 39 6.34 13.41 1.73
N PHE A 40 6.45 12.14 2.11
CA PHE A 40 5.72 11.09 1.40
C PHE A 40 4.20 11.28 1.53
N LEU A 41 3.51 11.00 0.42
CA LEU A 41 2.06 10.85 0.35
C LEU A 41 1.66 9.45 0.80
N TRP A 42 2.37 8.44 0.30
CA TRP A 42 2.26 7.07 0.79
C TRP A 42 3.60 6.34 0.72
N ARG A 43 3.75 5.34 1.58
CA ARG A 43 4.95 4.50 1.68
C ARG A 43 4.53 3.08 2.02
N ILE A 44 5.10 2.10 1.33
CA ILE A 44 4.88 0.68 1.57
C ILE A 44 6.21 -0.01 1.84
N SER A 45 6.25 -0.84 2.88
CA SER A 45 7.45 -1.55 3.29
C SER A 45 7.12 -2.87 3.97
N VAL A 46 8.13 -3.74 4.08
CA VAL A 46 8.11 -4.88 5.01
C VAL A 46 9.12 -4.60 6.12
N ALA A 47 8.67 -4.70 7.36
CA ALA A 47 9.50 -4.56 8.55
C ALA A 47 9.77 -5.94 9.13
N ARG A 48 11.03 -6.21 9.47
CA ARG A 48 11.41 -7.33 10.32
C ARG A 48 11.70 -6.80 11.72
N ILE A 49 11.01 -7.31 12.72
CA ILE A 49 11.13 -6.93 14.13
C ILE A 49 11.89 -8.03 14.86
N ASP A 50 13.12 -7.75 15.27
CA ASP A 50 13.98 -8.71 15.97
C ASP A 50 14.05 -8.44 17.49
N ALA A 51 13.66 -7.25 17.95
CA ALA A 51 13.59 -6.90 19.36
C ALA A 51 12.35 -6.05 19.70
N ALA A 52 11.85 -6.20 20.92
CA ALA A 52 10.81 -5.35 21.48
C ALA A 52 11.29 -3.89 21.60
N GLY A 53 10.36 -2.95 21.48
CA GLY A 53 10.67 -1.53 21.61
C GLY A 53 9.61 -0.62 20.99
N PRO A 54 9.81 0.70 21.09
CA PRO A 54 8.88 1.68 20.56
C PRO A 54 8.94 1.73 19.03
N PHE A 55 7.78 1.91 18.42
CA PHE A 55 7.68 2.33 17.02
C PHE A 55 8.00 3.81 16.89
N SER A 56 8.57 4.17 15.73
CA SER A 56 8.74 5.59 15.38
C SER A 56 7.37 6.25 15.18
N ARG A 57 7.25 7.50 15.65
CA ARG A 57 6.09 8.35 15.40
C ARG A 57 6.23 9.08 14.06
N PHE A 58 5.11 9.21 13.37
CA PHE A 58 4.99 9.90 12.11
C PHE A 58 3.78 10.83 12.18
N ALA A 59 4.04 12.13 12.32
CA ALA A 59 3.00 13.16 12.40
C ALA A 59 2.08 13.09 11.17
N ASP A 60 0.77 13.17 11.41
CA ASP A 60 -0.26 13.19 10.36
C ASP A 60 -0.21 12.00 9.38
N VAL A 61 0.23 10.83 9.85
CA VAL A 61 0.26 9.59 9.07
C VAL A 61 -0.71 8.57 9.64
N ASP A 62 -1.49 7.94 8.79
CA ASP A 62 -2.24 6.73 9.13
C ASP A 62 -1.42 5.50 8.73
N ARG A 63 -1.42 4.48 9.59
CA ARG A 63 -0.69 3.23 9.38
C ARG A 63 -1.64 2.05 9.30
N VAL A 64 -1.33 1.10 8.43
CA VAL A 64 -1.90 -0.24 8.43
C VAL A 64 -0.74 -1.23 8.48
N ILE A 65 -0.76 -2.09 9.49
CA ILE A 65 0.23 -3.16 9.67
C ILE A 65 -0.45 -4.51 9.51
N THR A 66 0.21 -5.45 8.83
CA THR A 66 -0.31 -6.80 8.58
C THR A 66 0.81 -7.81 8.83
N LEU A 67 0.59 -8.76 9.73
CA LEU A 67 1.56 -9.84 9.96
C LEU A 67 1.71 -10.72 8.71
N LEU A 68 2.94 -10.94 8.26
CA LEU A 68 3.28 -11.86 7.18
C LEU A 68 3.79 -13.19 7.70
N SER A 69 4.71 -13.15 8.67
CA SER A 69 5.35 -14.36 9.21
C SER A 69 5.82 -14.17 10.65
N GLY A 70 6.00 -15.28 11.36
CA GLY A 70 6.38 -15.30 12.78
C GLY A 70 5.19 -15.37 13.73
N ALA A 71 5.48 -15.34 15.02
CA ALA A 71 4.46 -15.40 16.08
C ALA A 71 3.70 -14.07 16.25
N GLY A 72 4.16 -13.01 15.60
CA GLY A 72 3.57 -11.69 15.68
C GLY A 72 4.01 -10.87 16.90
N VAL A 73 3.30 -9.78 17.12
CA VAL A 73 3.62 -8.79 18.15
C VAL A 73 2.37 -8.32 18.90
N MET A 74 2.57 -7.91 20.14
CA MET A 74 1.58 -7.15 20.90
C MET A 74 1.92 -5.68 20.79
N LEU A 75 1.03 -4.91 20.18
CA LEU A 75 1.10 -3.45 20.09
C LEU A 75 0.37 -2.84 21.29
N ARG A 76 0.97 -1.84 21.94
CA ARG A 76 0.38 -1.11 23.06
C ARG A 76 0.62 0.38 22.86
N GLY A 77 -0.40 1.23 23.03
CA GLY A 77 -0.19 2.64 22.73
C GLY A 77 -1.44 3.51 22.74
N GLY A 78 -1.27 4.73 22.21
CA GLY A 78 -2.30 5.78 22.19
C GLY A 78 -3.39 5.63 21.12
N PHE A 79 -3.62 4.43 20.60
CA PHE A 79 -4.72 4.15 19.66
C PHE A 79 -5.99 3.70 20.42
N PRO A 80 -7.20 3.77 19.83
CA PRO A 80 -8.46 3.61 20.57
C PRO A 80 -8.57 2.31 21.40
N ALA A 81 -8.10 1.18 20.86
CA ALA A 81 -8.12 -0.10 21.56
C ALA A 81 -7.04 -0.23 22.65
N GLN A 82 -6.06 0.68 22.68
CA GLN A 82 -4.87 0.74 23.54
C GLN A 82 -3.91 -0.46 23.48
N THR A 83 -4.41 -1.64 23.12
CA THR A 83 -3.65 -2.87 22.95
C THR A 83 -4.22 -3.66 21.78
N HIS A 84 -3.35 -4.24 20.97
CA HIS A 84 -3.74 -5.09 19.84
C HIS A 84 -2.73 -6.23 19.66
N ALA A 85 -3.24 -7.46 19.63
CA ALA A 85 -2.45 -8.64 19.34
C ALA A 85 -2.40 -8.85 17.81
N LEU A 86 -1.29 -8.44 17.18
CA LEU A 86 -1.03 -8.70 15.77
C LEU A 86 -0.40 -10.10 15.63
N THR A 87 -1.20 -11.14 15.83
CA THR A 87 -0.75 -12.55 15.85
C THR A 87 -1.41 -13.42 14.79
N GLU A 88 -2.39 -12.88 14.06
CA GLU A 88 -3.03 -13.55 12.94
C GLU A 88 -2.41 -13.06 11.63
N THR A 89 -1.81 -13.98 10.86
CA THR A 89 -1.23 -13.66 9.56
C THR A 89 -2.29 -13.14 8.61
N LEU A 90 -1.97 -12.14 7.81
CA LEU A 90 -2.86 -11.57 6.81
C LEU A 90 -4.14 -10.93 7.38
N LEU A 91 -4.12 -10.51 8.65
CA LEU A 91 -5.15 -9.66 9.23
C LEU A 91 -4.64 -8.20 9.38
N PRO A 92 -5.08 -7.26 8.52
CA PRO A 92 -4.64 -5.87 8.60
C PRO A 92 -5.17 -5.15 9.85
N PHE A 93 -4.30 -4.41 10.53
CA PHE A 93 -4.64 -3.56 11.67
C PHE A 93 -4.29 -2.10 11.39
N ALA A 94 -5.30 -1.23 11.45
CA ALA A 94 -5.15 0.20 11.22
C ALA A 94 -4.99 0.97 12.54
N PHE A 95 -4.04 1.90 12.59
CA PHE A 95 -3.80 2.76 13.74
C PHE A 95 -3.16 4.10 13.32
N PRO A 96 -3.35 5.17 14.11
CA PRO A 96 -2.66 6.44 13.88
C PRO A 96 -1.15 6.29 14.06
N GLY A 97 -0.36 6.81 13.12
CA GLY A 97 1.11 6.79 13.18
C GLY A 97 1.71 7.86 14.08
N ASP A 98 0.92 8.83 14.51
CA ASP A 98 1.31 10.01 15.30
C ASP A 98 1.16 9.83 16.82
N VAL A 99 0.76 8.63 17.26
CA VAL A 99 0.67 8.25 18.69
C VAL A 99 1.84 7.36 19.10
N ASP A 100 2.15 7.33 20.39
CA ASP A 100 3.14 6.41 20.94
C ASP A 100 2.62 4.96 20.84
N VAL A 101 3.46 4.07 20.33
CA VAL A 101 3.18 2.63 20.23
C VAL A 101 4.44 1.86 20.63
N ASP A 102 4.32 1.02 21.64
CA ASP A 102 5.30 0.02 22.03
C ASP A 102 4.93 -1.35 21.46
N CYS A 103 5.96 -2.11 21.10
CA CYS A 103 5.83 -3.44 20.50
C CYS A 103 6.54 -4.48 21.37
N VAL A 104 5.85 -5.57 21.67
CA VAL A 104 6.40 -6.74 22.38
C VAL A 104 6.24 -7.98 21.50
N LEU A 105 7.35 -8.65 21.18
CA LEU A 105 7.33 -9.90 20.42
C LEU A 105 6.53 -10.98 21.17
N GLN A 106 5.67 -11.71 20.45
CA GLN A 106 4.94 -12.86 20.99
C GLN A 106 5.70 -14.19 20.80
N GLY A 107 6.96 -14.11 20.37
CA GLY A 107 7.84 -15.23 20.11
C GLY A 107 9.16 -14.75 19.51
N GLY A 108 9.63 -15.44 18.46
CA GLY A 108 10.77 -14.98 17.66
C GLY A 108 10.48 -13.72 16.84
N ALA A 109 11.32 -13.47 15.83
CA ALA A 109 11.15 -12.31 14.96
C ALA A 109 9.79 -12.30 14.25
N SER A 110 9.26 -11.10 14.02
CA SER A 110 8.03 -10.85 13.26
C SER A 110 8.37 -10.20 11.92
N GLU A 111 7.70 -10.60 10.85
CA GLU A 111 7.75 -9.86 9.58
C GLU A 111 6.38 -9.28 9.27
N ASP A 112 6.32 -7.97 9.12
CA ASP A 112 5.09 -7.22 9.03
C ASP A 112 5.08 -6.35 7.76
N PHE A 113 4.03 -6.45 6.96
CA PHE A 113 3.75 -5.52 5.88
C PHE A 113 3.17 -4.23 6.45
N ASN A 114 3.69 -3.08 6.01
CA ASN A 114 3.38 -1.80 6.62
C ASN A 114 3.07 -0.78 5.51
N VAL A 115 1.84 -0.26 5.55
CA VAL A 115 1.33 0.80 4.67
C VAL A 115 1.22 2.07 5.50
N MET A 116 1.77 3.16 4.97
CA MET A 116 1.71 4.48 5.59
C MET A 116 1.12 5.46 4.58
N SER A 117 0.15 6.28 4.99
CA SER A 117 -0.48 7.29 4.14
C SER A 117 -0.65 8.62 4.87
N ARG A 118 -0.43 9.73 4.16
CA ARG A 118 -0.61 11.08 4.70
C ARG A 118 -2.10 11.35 4.97
N ARG A 119 -2.47 11.48 6.24
CA ARG A 119 -3.85 11.75 6.67
C ARG A 119 -4.34 13.04 6.04
N GLY A 120 -5.59 13.04 5.58
CA GLY A 120 -6.22 14.19 4.93
C GLY A 120 -5.81 14.41 3.45
N ALA A 121 -4.72 13.81 2.98
CA ALA A 121 -4.30 13.86 1.57
C ALA A 121 -4.51 12.53 0.85
N VAL A 122 -4.29 11.41 1.55
CA VAL A 122 -4.35 10.06 0.97
C VAL A 122 -5.20 9.15 1.83
N ARG A 123 -6.15 8.45 1.21
CA ARG A 123 -6.86 7.33 1.82
C ARG A 123 -6.31 6.03 1.27
N ALA A 124 -5.66 5.24 2.13
CA ALA A 124 -5.25 3.88 1.80
C ALA A 124 -6.38 2.88 2.09
N ARG A 125 -6.60 1.92 1.18
CA ARG A 125 -7.42 0.73 1.42
C ARG A 125 -6.53 -0.49 1.28
N VAL A 126 -6.45 -1.29 2.34
CA VAL A 126 -5.71 -2.57 2.38
C VAL A 126 -6.73 -3.69 2.52
N THR A 127 -6.70 -4.65 1.60
CA THR A 127 -7.59 -5.81 1.57
C THR A 127 -6.77 -7.06 1.31
N VAL A 128 -7.14 -8.18 1.92
CA VAL A 128 -6.57 -9.48 1.60
C VAL A 128 -7.56 -10.27 0.76
N ILE A 129 -7.10 -10.74 -0.39
CA ILE A 129 -7.86 -11.52 -1.34
C ILE A 129 -7.41 -12.97 -1.23
N TRP A 130 -8.37 -13.88 -1.18
CA TRP A 130 -8.11 -15.32 -0.98
C TRP A 130 -8.54 -16.19 -2.16
N GLN A 131 -9.35 -15.63 -3.06
CA GLN A 131 -10.00 -16.34 -4.15
C GLN A 131 -9.93 -15.50 -5.43
N ALA A 132 -10.27 -16.10 -6.57
CA ALA A 132 -10.33 -15.37 -7.82
C ALA A 132 -11.34 -14.22 -7.76
N GLY A 133 -11.02 -13.10 -8.38
CA GLY A 133 -11.88 -11.91 -8.38
C GLY A 133 -11.34 -10.75 -9.18
N GLU A 134 -12.10 -9.67 -9.20
CA GLU A 134 -11.71 -8.41 -9.83
C GLU A 134 -11.39 -7.36 -8.77
N LEU A 135 -10.35 -6.57 -9.02
CA LEU A 135 -9.97 -5.42 -8.21
C LEU A 135 -10.28 -4.14 -9.00
N PRO A 136 -10.95 -3.16 -8.38
CA PRO A 136 -11.35 -1.94 -9.06
C PRO A 136 -10.13 -1.12 -9.48
N ALA A 137 -10.33 -0.26 -10.47
CA ALA A 137 -9.29 0.64 -10.95
C ALA A 137 -8.78 1.56 -9.84
N ALA A 138 -7.45 1.64 -9.70
CA ALA A 138 -6.80 2.61 -8.82
C ALA A 138 -5.59 3.25 -9.55
N SER A 139 -5.38 4.55 -9.34
CA SER A 139 -4.26 5.29 -9.95
C SER A 139 -2.91 4.99 -9.29
N HIS A 140 -2.94 4.49 -8.06
CA HIS A 140 -1.80 4.09 -7.25
C HIS A 140 -2.17 2.84 -6.45
N GLY A 141 -1.25 1.90 -6.34
CA GLY A 141 -1.50 0.69 -5.58
C GLY A 141 -0.37 -0.32 -5.60
N LEU A 142 -0.58 -1.41 -4.90
CA LEU A 142 0.34 -2.52 -4.80
C LEU A 142 -0.40 -3.85 -4.64
N LEU A 143 0.12 -4.90 -5.26
CA LEU A 143 -0.25 -6.29 -5.03
C LEU A 143 0.97 -7.05 -4.49
N LEU A 144 0.78 -7.87 -3.47
CA LEU A 144 1.82 -8.75 -2.89
C LEU A 144 1.25 -10.14 -2.64
N ALA A 145 1.84 -11.16 -3.26
CA ALA A 145 1.49 -12.55 -3.05
C ALA A 145 2.18 -13.11 -1.79
N VAL A 146 1.42 -13.75 -0.91
CA VAL A 146 1.90 -14.25 0.39
C VAL A 146 1.48 -15.72 0.55
N GLY A 147 2.44 -16.58 0.92
CA GLY A 147 2.22 -18.02 1.16
C GLY A 147 2.02 -18.88 -0.10
N GLY A 148 1.80 -18.28 -1.27
CA GLY A 148 1.66 -18.98 -2.55
C GLY A 148 1.66 -18.01 -3.73
N GLY A 149 1.71 -18.57 -4.94
CA GLY A 149 1.74 -17.78 -6.18
C GLY A 149 0.35 -17.32 -6.63
N TRP A 150 0.31 -16.26 -7.43
CA TRP A 150 -0.90 -15.66 -7.97
C TRP A 150 -0.73 -15.32 -9.46
N GLU A 151 -1.82 -15.43 -10.21
CA GLU A 151 -1.91 -14.90 -11.57
C GLU A 151 -2.69 -13.58 -11.53
N VAL A 152 -2.12 -12.55 -12.14
CA VAL A 152 -2.65 -11.19 -12.15
C VAL A 152 -2.72 -10.72 -13.60
N HIS A 153 -3.91 -10.37 -14.06
CA HIS A 153 -4.17 -9.93 -15.42
C HIS A 153 -4.67 -8.49 -15.39
N ASP A 154 -4.10 -7.63 -16.21
CA ASP A 154 -4.66 -6.30 -16.42
C ASP A 154 -6.09 -6.44 -17.00
N ALA A 155 -7.07 -5.90 -16.29
CA ALA A 155 -8.48 -5.97 -16.69
C ALA A 155 -8.83 -4.93 -17.77
N GLY A 156 -7.89 -4.05 -18.10
CA GLY A 156 -8.09 -2.82 -18.85
C GLY A 156 -8.86 -1.79 -18.04
N THR A 157 -8.61 -0.50 -18.26
CA THR A 157 -9.59 0.52 -17.92
C THR A 157 -10.78 0.37 -18.85
N GLN A 158 -11.84 -0.32 -18.42
CA GLN A 158 -13.14 -0.08 -19.04
C GLN A 158 -13.51 1.37 -18.74
N VAL A 159 -13.28 2.25 -19.70
CA VAL A 159 -14.02 3.51 -19.76
C VAL A 159 -15.48 3.08 -19.85
N ALA A 160 -16.29 3.43 -18.86
CA ALA A 160 -17.73 3.22 -18.90
C ALA A 160 -18.30 4.04 -20.08
N GLY A 161 -18.20 3.48 -21.28
CA GLY A 161 -18.88 3.97 -22.46
C GLY A 161 -20.37 3.79 -22.19
N ILE A 162 -21.08 4.90 -22.17
CA ILE A 162 -22.53 4.92 -22.22
C ILE A 162 -22.92 4.21 -23.53
N HIS A 163 -23.26 2.92 -23.45
CA HIS A 163 -23.80 2.18 -24.58
C HIS A 163 -25.22 2.70 -24.87
N ALA A 164 -25.31 3.73 -25.72
CA ALA A 164 -26.50 3.92 -26.52
C ALA A 164 -26.63 2.70 -27.43
N ALA A 165 -27.71 1.94 -27.26
CA ALA A 165 -28.01 0.79 -28.11
C ALA A 165 -28.19 1.25 -29.56
N THR A 166 -27.40 0.70 -30.47
CA THR A 166 -27.75 0.67 -31.89
C THR A 166 -27.35 -0.70 -32.43
N GLN A 167 -28.36 -1.53 -32.70
CA GLN A 167 -28.16 -2.78 -33.42
C GLN A 167 -27.91 -2.47 -34.90
N ALA A 168 -26.82 -2.99 -35.47
CA ALA A 168 -26.80 -3.60 -36.80
C ALA A 168 -25.40 -4.13 -37.17
N SER A 169 -25.37 -5.40 -37.59
CA SER A 169 -24.49 -5.99 -38.59
C SER A 169 -22.97 -5.98 -38.40
N GLY A 170 -22.45 -7.14 -37.99
CA GLY A 170 -21.39 -7.85 -38.71
C GLY A 170 -20.05 -7.13 -38.90
N ILE A 171 -19.29 -6.95 -37.82
CA ILE A 171 -17.82 -6.86 -37.85
C ILE A 171 -17.31 -7.65 -36.64
N HIS A 172 -16.47 -8.65 -36.89
CA HIS A 172 -15.66 -9.31 -35.86
C HIS A 172 -14.76 -8.24 -35.23
N ALA A 173 -15.10 -7.81 -34.01
CA ALA A 173 -14.12 -7.26 -33.09
C ALA A 173 -13.73 -8.41 -32.18
N ASP A 174 -12.62 -9.07 -32.49
CA ASP A 174 -11.84 -9.68 -31.42
C ASP A 174 -11.35 -8.51 -30.54
N PRO A 175 -11.77 -8.36 -29.27
CA PRO A 175 -11.14 -7.42 -28.37
C PRO A 175 -9.83 -8.05 -27.90
N GLY A 176 -8.96 -8.34 -28.88
CA GLY A 176 -7.63 -8.91 -28.72
C GLY A 176 -6.72 -7.85 -28.12
N GLY A 177 -6.81 -7.73 -26.81
CA GLY A 177 -5.80 -7.12 -25.96
C GLY A 177 -5.91 -7.84 -24.64
N ASP A 178 -5.46 -9.10 -24.58
CA ASP A 178 -5.13 -9.71 -23.29
C ASP A 178 -4.17 -8.74 -22.61
N GLY A 179 -4.71 -8.02 -21.62
CA GLY A 179 -3.91 -7.11 -20.80
C GLY A 179 -2.72 -7.87 -20.22
N ALA A 180 -1.65 -7.15 -19.88
CA ALA A 180 -0.42 -7.78 -19.40
C ALA A 180 -0.73 -8.80 -18.28
N CYS A 181 -0.29 -10.03 -18.48
CA CYS A 181 -0.41 -11.11 -17.51
C CYS A 181 0.89 -11.23 -16.72
N HIS A 182 0.76 -11.25 -15.39
CA HIS A 182 1.86 -11.37 -14.46
C HIS A 182 1.64 -12.61 -13.58
N SER A 183 2.65 -13.49 -13.54
CA SER A 183 2.72 -14.56 -12.55
C SER A 183 3.57 -14.07 -11.37
N LEU A 184 2.94 -13.97 -10.21
CA LEU A 184 3.59 -13.61 -8.95
C LEU A 184 3.97 -14.89 -8.21
N ALA A 185 5.27 -15.07 -7.98
CA ALA A 185 5.74 -16.06 -7.02
C ALA A 185 5.38 -15.61 -5.58
N PRO A 186 5.44 -16.51 -4.58
CA PRO A 186 5.39 -16.09 -3.17
C PRO A 186 6.42 -14.98 -2.90
N ASP A 187 6.04 -13.98 -2.11
CA ASP A 187 6.86 -12.82 -1.74
C ASP A 187 7.25 -11.92 -2.93
N ALA A 188 6.54 -12.05 -4.06
CA ALA A 188 6.64 -11.18 -5.21
C ALA A 188 5.37 -10.34 -5.37
N GLY A 189 5.52 -9.20 -6.05
CA GLY A 189 4.43 -8.26 -6.21
C GLY A 189 4.61 -7.28 -7.36
N LEU A 190 3.61 -6.42 -7.50
CA LEU A 190 3.56 -5.32 -8.46
C LEU A 190 3.19 -4.06 -7.70
N TRP A 191 3.77 -2.92 -8.06
CA TRP A 191 3.27 -1.62 -7.63
C TRP A 191 3.17 -0.66 -8.79
N TRP A 192 2.29 0.33 -8.68
CA TRP A 192 2.07 1.33 -9.72
C TRP A 192 1.71 2.68 -9.12
N ALA A 193 1.99 3.73 -9.87
CA ALA A 193 1.68 5.11 -9.52
C ALA A 193 1.35 5.92 -10.78
N GLN A 194 0.43 6.88 -10.64
CA GLN A 194 -0.03 7.75 -11.73
C GLN A 194 -0.53 7.01 -12.98
N THR A 195 -0.98 5.77 -12.83
CA THR A 195 -1.57 4.97 -13.91
C THR A 195 -2.77 4.21 -13.36
N SER A 196 -3.91 4.28 -14.05
CA SER A 196 -5.14 3.68 -13.57
C SER A 196 -5.17 2.20 -13.90
N GLN A 197 -4.88 1.33 -12.92
CA GLN A 197 -4.88 -0.13 -13.11
C GLN A 197 -6.05 -0.79 -12.42
N ALA A 198 -6.78 -1.62 -13.17
CA ALA A 198 -7.73 -2.60 -12.66
C ALA A 198 -7.18 -4.01 -12.92
N TRP A 199 -7.51 -4.96 -12.04
CA TRP A 199 -6.89 -6.28 -12.09
C TRP A 199 -7.94 -7.39 -12.01
N ARG A 200 -7.75 -8.46 -12.79
CA ARG A 200 -8.32 -9.78 -12.48
C ARG A 200 -7.23 -10.61 -11.82
N VAL A 201 -7.55 -11.21 -10.68
CA VAL A 201 -6.59 -11.96 -9.88
C VAL A 201 -7.12 -13.35 -9.61
N LYS A 202 -6.24 -14.35 -9.51
CA LYS A 202 -6.58 -15.69 -9.01
C LYS A 202 -5.35 -16.35 -8.37
N PRO A 203 -5.54 -17.17 -7.32
CA PRO A 203 -4.47 -18.00 -6.80
C PRO A 203 -3.96 -18.95 -7.89
N ALA A 204 -2.65 -19.20 -7.94
CA ALA A 204 -2.08 -20.20 -8.85
C ALA A 204 -2.39 -21.64 -8.39
N ALA A 205 -2.69 -21.83 -7.10
CA ALA A 205 -3.15 -23.07 -6.50
C ALA A 205 -4.10 -22.77 -5.33
N ASP A 206 -5.02 -23.70 -5.04
CA ASP A 206 -5.92 -23.61 -3.89
C ASP A 206 -5.21 -24.13 -2.62
N ASN A 207 -4.31 -23.31 -2.07
CA ASN A 207 -3.46 -23.64 -0.93
C ASN A 207 -3.55 -22.63 0.22
N GLY A 208 -4.60 -21.80 0.24
CA GLY A 208 -4.77 -20.74 1.23
C GLY A 208 -3.77 -19.60 1.10
N SER A 209 -3.19 -19.39 -0.09
CA SER A 209 -2.35 -18.21 -0.36
C SER A 209 -3.19 -16.94 -0.39
N GLY A 210 -2.66 -15.87 0.23
CA GLY A 210 -3.29 -14.57 0.24
C GLY A 210 -2.63 -13.61 -0.73
N LEU A 211 -3.42 -12.71 -1.30
CA LEU A 211 -2.92 -11.55 -2.04
C LEU A 211 -3.28 -10.30 -1.25
N ILE A 212 -2.26 -9.60 -0.74
CA ILE A 212 -2.46 -8.26 -0.17
C ILE A 212 -2.63 -7.29 -1.34
N ALA A 213 -3.79 -6.64 -1.40
CA ALA A 213 -4.10 -5.59 -2.36
C ALA A 213 -4.22 -4.25 -1.64
N VAL A 214 -3.47 -3.27 -2.12
CA VAL A 214 -3.47 -1.89 -1.63
C VAL A 214 -3.89 -0.96 -2.75
N SER A 215 -4.81 -0.05 -2.45
CA SER A 215 -5.15 1.07 -3.32
C SER A 215 -5.05 2.38 -2.55
N PHE A 216 -4.60 3.44 -3.22
CA PHE A 216 -4.55 4.78 -2.64
C PHE A 216 -5.44 5.72 -3.44
N ASP A 217 -6.36 6.37 -2.74
CA ASP A 217 -7.11 7.51 -3.25
C ASP A 217 -6.41 8.79 -2.78
N ILE A 218 -5.80 9.50 -3.71
CA ILE A 218 -5.08 10.75 -3.45
C ILE A 218 -6.06 11.89 -3.73
N SER A 219 -6.49 12.56 -2.67
CA SER A 219 -7.28 13.78 -2.79
C SER A 219 -6.43 14.84 -3.49
N ALA A 220 -7.02 15.62 -4.38
CA ALA A 220 -6.38 16.84 -4.86
C ALA A 220 -6.08 17.71 -3.64
N VAL A 221 -4.82 17.79 -3.21
CA VAL A 221 -4.41 18.58 -2.06
C VAL A 221 -4.88 20.01 -2.32
N PRO A 222 -5.70 20.63 -1.46
CA PRO A 222 -5.91 22.07 -1.57
C PRO A 222 -4.55 22.72 -1.43
N HIS A 223 -4.10 23.45 -2.46
CA HIS A 223 -2.92 24.29 -2.30
C HIS A 223 -3.12 25.13 -1.03
N PRO A 224 -2.13 25.23 -0.13
CA PRO A 224 -2.18 26.26 0.88
C PRO A 224 -2.22 27.58 0.11
N THR A 225 -3.36 28.26 0.12
CA THR A 225 -3.46 29.64 -0.33
C THR A 225 -2.38 30.39 0.44
N GLY A 226 -1.36 30.88 -0.27
CA GLY A 226 -0.31 31.70 0.31
C GLY A 226 -0.99 32.82 1.10
N GLY A 227 -0.78 32.83 2.42
CA GLY A 227 -1.20 33.93 3.26
C GLY A 227 -0.49 35.18 2.77
N ASP A 228 -1.29 36.12 2.29
CA ASP A 228 -0.87 37.38 1.71
C ASP A 228 0.18 38.08 2.57
N GLY A 229 1.21 38.60 1.88
CA GLY A 229 2.21 39.47 2.46
C GLY A 229 1.56 40.63 3.17
N HIS A 230 1.78 40.73 4.48
CA HIS A 230 1.53 41.94 5.24
C HIS A 230 2.49 43.02 4.73
N ALA A 231 2.01 43.87 3.82
CA ALA A 231 2.73 45.05 3.40
C ALA A 231 2.91 46.00 4.60
N PRO A 232 4.10 46.58 4.83
CA PRO A 232 4.31 47.51 5.93
C PRO A 232 3.54 48.82 5.66
N GLN A 233 2.75 49.26 6.64
CA GLN A 233 2.11 50.57 6.61
C GLN A 233 3.16 51.70 6.63
N PRO A 234 3.03 52.74 5.79
CA PRO A 234 3.89 53.91 5.88
C PRO A 234 3.52 54.77 7.11
N LYS A 235 4.56 55.23 7.81
CA LYS A 235 4.47 56.23 8.89
C LYS A 235 3.94 57.55 8.33
N SER A 236 2.97 58.13 9.03
CA SER A 236 2.58 59.53 8.86
C SER A 236 3.03 60.33 10.09
N ALA A 237 3.49 61.55 9.81
CA ALA A 237 4.14 62.52 10.68
C ALA A 237 3.28 63.06 11.84
#